data_AF-A0A166KM30-F1
#
_entry.id   AF-A0A166KM30-F1
#
_cell.length_a   1.000
_cell.length_b   1.000
_cell.length_c   1.000
_cell.angle_alpha   90.00
_cell.angle_beta   90.00
_cell.angle_gamma   90.00
#
_symmetry.space_group_name_H-M   'P 1'
#
loop_
_entity.id
_entity.type
_entity.pdbx_description
1 polymer ?
#
loop_
_entity_poly.entity_id
_entity_poly.type
_entity_poly.pdbx_seq_one_letter_code
_entity_poly.pdbx_strand_id
1 'polypeptide(L)'
;SRFWLIRNVARLTTSGAHQVRFADFWLGDQFTSLVFPLSNLYFVACSYSVGFDNDPMVACSRPRAWGVPFLIGTLPLVARFVQSVRRWADATAHANHHLMNAGKYASGVLYYLMYYWWRYEGAGRGMSFVFFCLAGALYVVYTTTWDFLMDWSVLKPHARYPLLRNDVLYLRVIPAYYFALVSNIVIRLGWVFYIPVGGPSFALRTWLVAIAEVFRRCQWNFYRLENEHLGNMDQYRMMKELPMFYAQDESAAPKAG
;
A
#
# COMPACT_ATOMS: atom_id res chain seq x y z
N SER A 1 -11.18 12.88 18.15
CA SER A 1 -9.95 12.62 17.37
C SER A 1 -9.14 11.43 17.90
N ARG A 2 -8.60 11.44 19.14
CA ARG A 2 -7.74 10.34 19.68
C ARG A 2 -8.43 8.98 19.86
N PHE A 3 -9.66 8.97 20.41
CA PHE A 3 -10.43 7.74 20.57
C PHE A 3 -10.79 7.07 19.24
N TRP A 4 -11.05 7.87 18.18
CA TRP A 4 -11.29 7.37 16.84
C TRP A 4 -10.04 6.64 16.31
N LEU A 5 -8.86 7.23 16.46
CA LEU A 5 -7.60 6.59 16.05
C LEU A 5 -7.39 5.26 16.79
N ILE A 6 -7.47 5.27 18.13
CA ILE A 6 -7.28 4.06 18.96
C ILE A 6 -8.27 2.96 18.56
N ARG A 7 -9.54 3.31 18.34
CA ARG A 7 -10.57 2.36 17.90
C ARG A 7 -10.25 1.75 16.53
N ASN A 8 -9.82 2.54 15.56
CA ASN A 8 -9.50 2.01 14.22
C ASN A 8 -8.20 1.18 14.25
N VAL A 9 -7.21 1.56 15.07
CA VAL A 9 -6.00 0.74 15.29
C VAL A 9 -6.35 -0.59 15.94
N ALA A 10 -7.18 -0.61 16.98
CA ALA A 10 -7.64 -1.83 17.61
C ALA A 10 -8.39 -2.73 16.61
N ARG A 11 -9.26 -2.15 15.77
CA ARG A 11 -9.95 -2.90 14.71
C ARG A 11 -9.00 -3.48 13.66
N LEU A 12 -7.89 -2.80 13.38
CA LEU A 12 -6.85 -3.31 12.48
C LEU A 12 -6.13 -4.53 13.07
N THR A 13 -5.89 -4.54 14.39
CA THR A 13 -5.33 -5.71 15.08
C THR A 13 -6.29 -6.90 15.08
N THR A 14 -7.60 -6.66 15.00
CA THR A 14 -8.65 -7.68 14.88
C THR A 14 -9.21 -7.74 13.46
N SER A 15 -8.35 -7.57 12.45
CA SER A 15 -8.70 -7.40 11.04
C SER A 15 -9.64 -8.45 10.42
N GLY A 16 -9.71 -9.65 10.99
CA GLY A 16 -10.58 -10.75 10.53
C GLY A 16 -11.92 -10.87 11.26
N ALA A 17 -12.15 -10.13 12.34
CA ALA A 17 -13.33 -10.29 13.21
C ALA A 17 -14.49 -9.36 12.87
N HIS A 18 -14.29 -8.39 11.97
CA HIS A 18 -15.26 -7.32 11.72
C HIS A 18 -15.35 -6.96 10.24
N GLN A 19 -16.51 -6.45 9.84
CA GLN A 19 -16.70 -5.83 8.52
C GLN A 19 -15.74 -4.65 8.34
N VAL A 20 -14.99 -4.67 7.23
CA VAL A 20 -13.93 -3.69 6.93
C VAL A 20 -14.53 -2.42 6.32
N ARG A 21 -14.33 -1.28 6.98
CA ARG A 21 -14.75 0.03 6.47
C ARG A 21 -13.63 0.71 5.68
N PHE A 22 -13.96 1.78 4.95
CA PHE A 22 -12.96 2.59 4.22
C PHE A 22 -11.84 3.09 5.14
N ALA A 23 -12.18 3.60 6.33
CA ALA A 23 -11.17 4.06 7.30
C ALA A 23 -10.22 2.95 7.77
N ASP A 24 -10.75 1.74 8.02
CA ASP A 24 -9.94 0.57 8.41
C ASP A 24 -8.97 0.18 7.27
N PHE A 25 -9.46 0.20 6.02
CA PHE A 25 -8.68 -0.06 4.83
C PHE A 25 -7.57 0.99 4.61
N TRP A 26 -7.95 2.27 4.65
CA TRP A 26 -7.04 3.39 4.38
C TRP A 26 -5.95 3.51 5.45
N LEU A 27 -6.31 3.37 6.73
CA LEU A 27 -5.36 3.39 7.85
C LEU A 27 -4.43 2.18 7.78
N GLY A 28 -4.97 1.02 7.45
CA GLY A 28 -4.18 -0.19 7.27
C GLY A 28 -3.12 -0.05 6.17
N ASP A 29 -3.44 0.63 5.06
CA ASP A 29 -2.44 0.90 4.03
C ASP A 29 -1.35 1.86 4.53
N GLN A 30 -1.66 2.82 5.39
CA GLN A 30 -0.62 3.67 6.01
C GLN A 30 0.35 2.85 6.85
N PHE A 31 -0.15 1.84 7.57
CA PHE A 31 0.70 1.01 8.42
C PHE A 31 1.63 0.10 7.61
N THR A 32 1.33 -0.17 6.34
CA THR A 32 2.28 -0.89 5.48
C THR A 32 3.57 -0.11 5.22
N SER A 33 3.56 1.22 5.34
CA SER A 33 4.79 2.03 5.34
C SER A 33 5.59 1.93 6.65
N LEU A 34 5.01 1.36 7.71
CA LEU A 34 5.72 1.10 8.98
C LEU A 34 6.52 -0.19 8.98
N VAL A 35 6.49 -1.00 7.90
CA VAL A 35 7.26 -2.25 7.85
C VAL A 35 8.74 -2.03 8.16
N PHE A 36 9.32 -0.96 7.61
CA PHE A 36 10.71 -0.60 7.87
C PHE A 36 11.00 -0.22 9.34
N PRO A 37 10.33 0.78 9.96
CA PRO A 37 10.59 1.10 11.36
C PRO A 37 10.24 -0.05 12.32
N LEU A 38 9.19 -0.83 12.04
CA LEU A 38 8.81 -1.99 12.85
C LEU A 38 9.89 -3.07 12.83
N SER A 39 10.49 -3.35 11.68
CA SER A 39 11.56 -4.33 11.61
C SER A 39 12.85 -3.88 12.32
N ASN A 40 13.07 -2.57 12.42
CA ASN A 40 14.22 -2.00 13.14
C ASN A 40 14.02 -1.94 14.67
N LEU A 41 12.83 -2.26 15.20
CA LEU A 41 12.64 -2.38 16.66
C LEU A 41 13.57 -3.44 17.26
N TYR A 42 13.84 -4.52 16.53
CA TYR A 42 14.84 -5.50 16.92
C TYR A 42 16.23 -4.88 17.07
N PHE A 43 16.63 -4.04 16.10
CA PHE A 43 17.94 -3.38 16.12
C PHE A 43 18.07 -2.47 17.35
N VAL A 44 17.02 -1.72 17.67
CA VAL A 44 16.98 -0.87 18.87
C VAL A 44 17.13 -1.71 20.14
N ALA A 45 16.31 -2.76 20.30
CA ALA A 45 16.38 -3.63 21.47
C ALA A 45 17.75 -4.31 21.62
N CYS A 46 18.32 -4.79 20.51
CA CYS A 46 19.65 -5.39 20.49
C CYS A 46 20.74 -4.38 20.88
N SER A 47 20.66 -3.15 20.38
CA SER A 47 21.63 -2.09 20.69
C SER A 47 21.63 -1.76 22.19
N TYR A 48 20.45 -1.70 22.82
CA TYR A 48 20.34 -1.53 24.27
C TYR A 48 20.93 -2.71 25.06
N SER A 49 20.81 -3.94 24.54
CA SER A 49 21.34 -5.13 25.22
C SER A 49 22.86 -5.30 25.09
N VAL A 50 23.44 -4.91 23.97
CA VAL A 50 24.89 -5.03 23.67
C VAL A 50 25.69 -3.87 24.27
N GLY A 51 25.02 -2.74 24.55
CA GLY A 51 25.64 -1.49 24.99
C GLY A 51 26.18 -0.69 23.81
N PHE A 52 26.24 0.64 23.96
CA PHE A 52 26.66 1.55 22.88
C PHE A 52 28.19 1.62 22.70
N ASP A 53 28.96 1.04 23.61
CA ASP A 53 30.43 1.01 23.55
C ASP A 53 30.97 -0.04 22.55
N ASN A 54 30.17 -1.08 22.26
CA ASN A 54 30.48 -2.11 21.27
C ASN A 54 29.67 -1.83 20.00
N ASP A 55 30.29 -1.32 18.93
CA ASP A 55 29.63 -0.90 17.67
C ASP A 55 28.33 -1.72 17.37
N PRO A 56 27.15 -1.17 17.74
CA PRO A 56 25.90 -1.91 17.68
C PRO A 56 25.51 -2.25 16.24
N MET A 57 26.02 -1.48 15.27
CA MET A 57 25.77 -1.72 13.86
C MET A 57 26.38 -3.06 13.41
N VAL A 58 27.53 -3.45 13.94
CA VAL A 58 28.14 -4.75 13.62
C VAL A 58 27.42 -5.89 14.34
N ALA A 59 27.13 -5.73 15.62
CA ALA A 59 26.53 -6.76 16.45
C ALA A 59 25.06 -7.06 16.10
N CYS A 60 24.27 -6.03 15.76
CA CYS A 60 22.81 -6.12 15.65
C CYS A 60 22.27 -6.11 14.22
N SER A 61 23.06 -5.70 13.22
CA SER A 61 22.59 -5.63 11.81
C SER A 61 22.53 -6.97 11.09
N ARG A 62 23.10 -8.03 11.66
CA ARG A 62 23.06 -9.40 11.14
C ARG A 62 22.40 -10.32 12.17
N PRO A 63 21.08 -10.22 12.35
CA PRO A 63 20.40 -11.04 13.33
C PRO A 63 20.53 -12.52 12.95
N ARG A 64 21.15 -13.32 13.82
CA ARG A 64 20.97 -14.79 13.79
C ARG A 64 19.48 -15.13 13.90
N ALA A 65 18.73 -14.32 14.65
CA ALA A 65 17.28 -14.36 14.78
C ALA A 65 16.56 -13.52 13.72
N TRP A 66 16.88 -13.70 12.43
CA TRP A 66 16.27 -12.95 11.32
C TRP A 66 14.74 -13.05 11.25
N GLY A 67 14.16 -14.10 11.83
CA GLY A 67 12.71 -14.29 11.92
C GLY A 67 12.00 -13.23 12.75
N VAL A 68 12.63 -12.69 13.81
CA VAL A 68 12.01 -11.66 14.67
C VAL A 68 11.75 -10.34 13.91
N PRO A 69 12.75 -9.68 13.29
CA PRO A 69 12.50 -8.47 12.52
C PRO A 69 11.60 -8.71 11.30
N PHE A 70 11.65 -9.92 10.70
CA PHE A 70 10.70 -10.32 9.65
C PHE A 70 9.26 -10.35 10.16
N LEU A 71 8.99 -11.07 11.26
CA LEU A 71 7.65 -11.22 11.81
C LEU A 71 7.07 -9.87 12.22
N ILE A 72 7.82 -9.09 13.02
CA ILE A 72 7.37 -7.77 13.49
C ILE A 72 7.18 -6.80 12.32
N GLY A 73 8.12 -6.77 11.39
CA GLY A 73 8.06 -5.90 10.22
C GLY A 73 6.89 -6.22 9.30
N THR A 74 6.58 -7.49 9.08
CA THR A 74 5.52 -7.90 8.13
C THR A 74 4.11 -7.89 8.72
N LEU A 75 3.92 -7.65 10.03
CA LEU A 75 2.60 -7.58 10.66
C LEU A 75 1.59 -6.70 9.91
N PRO A 76 1.92 -5.48 9.45
CA PRO A 76 0.95 -4.66 8.71
C PRO A 76 0.52 -5.30 7.39
N LEU A 77 1.44 -5.96 6.67
CA LEU A 77 1.15 -6.62 5.41
C LEU A 77 0.25 -7.85 5.63
N VAL A 78 0.54 -8.66 6.65
CA VAL A 78 -0.29 -9.81 7.03
C VAL A 78 -1.69 -9.36 7.45
N ALA A 79 -1.79 -8.30 8.26
CA ALA A 79 -3.08 -7.75 8.65
C ALA A 79 -3.91 -7.35 7.42
N ARG A 80 -3.28 -6.68 6.43
CA ARG A 80 -3.95 -6.29 5.17
C ARG A 80 -4.32 -7.45 4.27
N PHE A 81 -3.49 -8.49 4.23
CA PHE A 81 -3.81 -9.74 3.57
C PHE A 81 -5.10 -10.34 4.18
N VAL A 82 -5.14 -10.52 5.51
CA VAL A 82 -6.31 -11.07 6.22
C VAL A 82 -7.56 -10.22 5.99
N GLN A 83 -7.46 -8.89 6.05
CA GLN A 83 -8.60 -8.01 5.73
C GLN A 83 -9.12 -8.21 4.32
N SER A 84 -8.21 -8.37 3.35
CA SER A 84 -8.58 -8.52 1.94
C SER A 84 -9.23 -9.87 1.68
N VAL A 85 -8.74 -10.94 2.32
CA VAL A 85 -9.37 -12.28 2.28
C VAL A 85 -10.74 -12.25 2.97
N ARG A 86 -10.87 -11.57 4.12
CA ARG A 86 -12.16 -11.43 4.79
C ARG A 86 -13.19 -10.73 3.91
N ARG A 87 -12.80 -9.63 3.26
CA ARG A 87 -13.66 -8.92 2.31
C ARG A 87 -14.03 -9.77 1.10
N TRP A 88 -13.12 -10.61 0.62
CA TRP A 88 -13.42 -11.56 -0.44
C TRP A 88 -14.47 -12.58 0.00
N ALA A 89 -14.34 -13.14 1.20
CA ALA A 89 -15.31 -14.10 1.76
C ALA A 89 -16.69 -13.46 2.03
N ASP A 90 -16.73 -12.20 2.45
CA ASP A 90 -17.97 -11.47 2.72
C ASP A 90 -18.64 -10.89 1.46
N ALA A 91 -17.95 -10.84 0.31
CA ALA A 91 -18.42 -10.15 -0.88
C ALA A 91 -19.32 -11.02 -1.77
N THR A 92 -20.53 -10.53 -2.07
CA THR A 92 -21.43 -11.10 -3.08
C THR A 92 -21.13 -10.60 -4.51
N ALA A 93 -20.49 -9.44 -4.65
CA ALA A 93 -20.05 -8.84 -5.92
C ALA A 93 -18.62 -8.29 -5.82
N HIS A 94 -17.90 -8.22 -6.94
CA HIS A 94 -16.49 -7.76 -7.03
C HIS A 94 -15.49 -8.54 -6.16
N ALA A 95 -15.79 -9.80 -5.81
CA ALA A 95 -14.92 -10.66 -5.01
C ALA A 95 -13.48 -10.75 -5.58
N ASN A 96 -13.34 -10.83 -6.91
CA ASN A 96 -12.04 -10.89 -7.58
C ASN A 96 -11.12 -9.70 -7.24
N HIS A 97 -11.66 -8.48 -7.09
CA HIS A 97 -10.86 -7.31 -6.72
C HIS A 97 -10.25 -7.45 -5.32
N HIS A 98 -11.01 -8.00 -4.37
CA HIS A 98 -10.52 -8.23 -3.00
C HIS A 98 -9.46 -9.32 -2.94
N LEU A 99 -9.61 -10.39 -3.75
CA LEU A 99 -8.60 -11.44 -3.86
C LEU A 99 -7.30 -10.93 -4.50
N MET A 100 -7.39 -10.10 -5.55
CA MET A 100 -6.21 -9.44 -6.13
C MET A 100 -5.52 -8.54 -5.10
N ASN A 101 -6.28 -7.78 -4.31
CA ASN A 101 -5.70 -6.98 -3.23
C ASN A 101 -5.01 -7.85 -2.16
N ALA A 102 -5.55 -9.04 -1.85
CA ALA A 102 -4.87 -10.00 -0.98
C ALA A 102 -3.55 -10.48 -1.59
N GLY A 103 -3.55 -10.85 -2.87
CA GLY A 103 -2.35 -11.25 -3.61
C GLY A 103 -1.25 -10.17 -3.59
N LYS A 104 -1.63 -8.89 -3.68
CA LYS A 104 -0.72 -7.76 -3.53
C LYS A 104 0.03 -7.80 -2.19
N TYR A 105 -0.67 -7.93 -1.06
CA TYR A 105 -0.01 -8.01 0.25
C TYR A 105 0.77 -9.30 0.45
N ALA A 106 0.30 -10.43 -0.09
CA ALA A 106 1.02 -11.69 -0.06
C ALA A 106 2.38 -11.59 -0.78
N SER A 107 2.42 -10.94 -1.96
CA SER A 107 3.70 -10.69 -2.65
C SER A 107 4.66 -9.81 -1.85
N GLY A 108 4.16 -8.87 -1.04
CA GLY A 108 4.97 -8.08 -0.12
C GLY A 108 5.57 -8.91 1.01
N VAL A 109 4.78 -9.79 1.63
CA VAL A 109 5.26 -10.74 2.65
C VAL A 109 6.34 -11.65 2.08
N LEU A 110 6.12 -12.20 0.87
CA LEU A 110 7.09 -13.05 0.18
C LEU A 110 8.39 -12.30 -0.12
N TYR A 111 8.31 -11.06 -0.60
CA TYR A 111 9.47 -10.21 -0.84
C TYR A 111 10.33 -10.04 0.43
N TYR A 112 9.70 -9.68 1.56
CA TYR A 112 10.43 -9.51 2.82
C TYR A 112 11.01 -10.84 3.34
N LEU A 113 10.30 -11.95 3.15
CA LEU A 113 10.82 -13.29 3.51
C LEU A 113 12.11 -13.59 2.74
N MET A 114 12.10 -13.39 1.41
CA MET A 114 13.28 -13.61 0.58
C MET A 114 14.42 -12.63 0.91
N TYR A 115 14.10 -11.37 1.23
CA TYR A 115 15.08 -10.38 1.69
C TYR A 115 15.80 -10.84 2.96
N TYR A 116 15.06 -11.23 4.01
CA TYR A 116 15.69 -11.65 5.26
C TYR A 116 16.45 -12.97 5.12
N TRP A 117 15.97 -13.90 4.30
CA TRP A 117 16.70 -15.13 3.99
C TRP A 117 18.04 -14.84 3.30
N TRP A 118 18.05 -13.97 2.29
CA TRP A 118 19.28 -13.51 1.64
C TRP A 118 20.26 -12.83 2.61
N ARG A 119 19.73 -11.99 3.52
CA ARG A 119 20.55 -11.31 4.54
C ARG A 119 21.12 -12.30 5.57
N TYR A 120 20.38 -13.35 5.91
CA TYR A 120 20.82 -14.42 6.80
C TYR A 120 21.97 -15.24 6.21
N GLU A 121 21.93 -15.55 4.91
CA GLU A 121 23.01 -16.23 4.18
C GLU A 121 24.25 -15.35 3.93
N GLY A 122 24.33 -14.18 4.54
CA GLY A 122 25.48 -13.28 4.44
C GLY A 122 25.42 -12.30 3.25
N ALA A 123 24.26 -12.14 2.61
CA ALA A 123 24.06 -11.22 1.50
C ALA A 123 24.95 -11.46 0.27
N GLY A 124 25.33 -12.72 0.02
CA GLY A 124 26.10 -13.13 -1.17
C GLY A 124 25.28 -13.09 -2.47
N ARG A 125 25.90 -13.43 -3.62
CA ARG A 125 25.23 -13.45 -4.94
C ARG A 125 24.71 -14.84 -5.34
N GLY A 126 24.30 -15.65 -4.36
CA GLY A 126 23.82 -17.02 -4.56
C GLY A 126 22.32 -17.12 -4.90
N MET A 127 21.73 -18.30 -4.71
CA MET A 127 20.30 -18.55 -5.02
C MET A 127 19.34 -17.64 -4.25
N SER A 128 19.61 -17.40 -2.96
CA SER A 128 18.78 -16.49 -2.14
C SER A 128 18.75 -15.07 -2.69
N PHE A 129 19.84 -14.59 -3.31
CA PHE A 129 19.88 -13.30 -4.00
C PHE A 129 18.98 -13.26 -5.24
N VAL A 130 18.96 -14.35 -6.01
CA VAL A 130 18.09 -14.47 -7.20
C VAL A 130 16.62 -14.45 -6.80
N PHE A 131 16.24 -15.25 -5.79
CA PHE A 131 14.87 -15.27 -5.27
C PHE A 131 14.46 -13.92 -4.67
N PHE A 132 15.36 -13.26 -3.94
CA PHE A 132 15.13 -11.91 -3.45
C PHE A 132 14.87 -10.92 -4.58
N CYS A 133 15.72 -10.90 -5.63
CA CYS A 133 15.54 -10.01 -6.77
C CYS A 133 14.25 -10.30 -7.53
N LEU A 134 13.93 -11.57 -7.75
CA LEU A 134 12.71 -11.99 -8.44
C LEU A 134 11.46 -11.57 -7.65
N ALA A 135 11.41 -11.87 -6.35
CA ALA A 135 10.31 -11.47 -5.50
C ALA A 135 10.18 -9.95 -5.41
N GLY A 136 11.30 -9.22 -5.35
CA GLY A 136 11.33 -7.75 -5.36
C GLY A 136 10.79 -7.16 -6.66
N ALA A 137 11.22 -7.70 -7.81
CA ALA A 137 10.73 -7.26 -9.11
C ALA A 137 9.21 -7.52 -9.26
N LEU A 138 8.75 -8.73 -8.93
CA LEU A 138 7.33 -9.07 -8.97
C LEU A 138 6.49 -8.18 -8.03
N TYR A 139 6.99 -7.93 -6.82
CA TYR A 139 6.32 -7.07 -5.84
C TYR A 139 6.21 -5.63 -6.35
N VAL A 140 7.30 -5.07 -6.88
CA VAL A 140 7.31 -3.71 -7.46
C VAL A 140 6.34 -3.61 -8.64
N VAL A 141 6.37 -4.57 -9.57
CA VAL A 141 5.45 -4.57 -10.73
C VAL A 141 4.00 -4.62 -10.24
N TYR A 142 3.64 -5.60 -9.39
CA TYR A 142 2.26 -5.75 -8.93
C TYR A 142 1.79 -4.49 -8.20
N THR A 143 2.54 -4.01 -7.22
CA THR A 143 2.10 -2.86 -6.43
C THR A 143 2.08 -1.55 -7.22
N THR A 144 2.99 -1.37 -8.19
CA THR A 144 2.95 -0.21 -9.10
C THR A 144 1.73 -0.27 -10.01
N THR A 145 1.45 -1.44 -10.60
CA THR A 145 0.25 -1.66 -11.41
C THR A 145 -1.01 -1.40 -10.58
N TRP A 146 -1.03 -1.83 -9.31
CA TRP A 146 -2.15 -1.55 -8.40
C TRP A 146 -2.33 -0.05 -8.14
N ASP A 147 -1.25 0.67 -7.80
CA ASP A 147 -1.32 2.11 -7.54
C ASP A 147 -1.92 2.85 -8.74
N PHE A 148 -1.44 2.53 -9.94
CA PHE A 148 -1.84 3.25 -11.14
C PHE A 148 -3.23 2.87 -11.63
N LEU A 149 -3.56 1.57 -11.68
CA LEU A 149 -4.83 1.12 -12.25
C LEU A 149 -5.99 1.16 -11.25
N MET A 150 -5.74 0.84 -9.98
CA MET A 150 -6.78 0.73 -8.96
C MET A 150 -6.86 1.98 -8.09
N ASP A 151 -5.74 2.38 -7.46
CA ASP A 151 -5.78 3.42 -6.44
C ASP A 151 -5.93 4.83 -7.06
N TRP A 152 -5.21 5.11 -8.14
CA TRP A 152 -5.22 6.41 -8.83
C TRP A 152 -6.11 6.41 -10.08
N SER A 153 -6.45 5.22 -10.61
CA SER A 153 -7.25 5.03 -11.83
C SER A 153 -6.73 5.80 -13.05
N VAL A 154 -5.41 5.89 -13.20
CA VAL A 154 -4.71 6.51 -14.32
C VAL A 154 -4.41 5.48 -15.43
N LEU A 155 -3.48 5.81 -16.33
CA LEU A 155 -3.07 5.01 -17.49
C LEU A 155 -4.19 4.81 -18.53
N LYS A 156 -5.02 5.83 -18.77
CA LYS A 156 -6.00 5.81 -19.86
C LYS A 156 -5.34 6.41 -21.13
N PRO A 157 -5.10 5.61 -22.19
CA PRO A 157 -4.40 6.10 -23.38
C PRO A 157 -5.16 7.19 -24.14
N HIS A 158 -6.49 7.14 -24.12
CA HIS A 158 -7.38 8.03 -24.86
C HIS A 158 -7.88 9.23 -24.03
N ALA A 159 -7.27 9.51 -22.87
CA ALA A 159 -7.64 10.66 -22.08
C ALA A 159 -7.09 11.96 -22.66
N ARG A 160 -7.71 13.10 -22.28
CA ARG A 160 -7.27 14.45 -22.69
C ARG A 160 -5.77 14.68 -22.44
N TYR A 161 -5.26 14.13 -21.34
CA TYR A 161 -3.84 14.03 -21.04
C TYR A 161 -3.45 12.54 -21.09
N PRO A 162 -2.62 12.08 -22.05
CA PRO A 162 -2.30 10.67 -22.21
C PRO A 162 -1.72 10.08 -20.93
N LEU A 163 -2.11 8.85 -20.59
CA LEU A 163 -1.73 8.13 -19.37
C LEU A 163 -2.32 8.67 -18.06
N LEU A 164 -3.09 9.76 -18.09
CA LEU A 164 -3.90 10.19 -16.94
C LEU A 164 -5.33 9.66 -17.09
N ARG A 165 -6.23 10.07 -16.19
CA ARG A 165 -7.67 9.88 -16.31
C ARG A 165 -8.33 11.11 -16.96
N ASN A 166 -9.58 10.98 -17.40
CA ASN A 166 -10.31 12.07 -18.05
C ASN A 166 -10.57 13.24 -17.09
N ASP A 167 -10.95 12.91 -15.86
CA ASP A 167 -11.33 13.89 -14.86
C ASP A 167 -10.18 14.11 -13.87
N VAL A 168 -9.53 15.26 -14.00
CA VAL A 168 -8.42 15.68 -13.15
C VAL A 168 -8.81 17.00 -12.49
N LEU A 169 -8.80 17.05 -11.15
CA LEU A 169 -9.28 18.24 -10.42
C LEU A 169 -8.32 19.43 -10.60
N TYR A 170 -7.01 19.15 -10.65
CA TYR A 170 -5.99 20.19 -10.63
C TYR A 170 -5.31 20.38 -11.99
N LEU A 171 -6.04 20.98 -12.93
CA LEU A 171 -5.56 21.25 -14.31
C LEU A 171 -4.35 22.19 -14.39
N ARG A 172 -4.06 22.98 -13.35
CA ARG A 172 -2.90 23.90 -13.33
C ARG A 172 -1.57 23.20 -13.00
N VAL A 173 -1.60 21.95 -12.53
CA VAL A 173 -0.41 21.21 -12.07
C VAL A 173 -0.28 19.85 -12.73
N ILE A 174 -0.66 19.74 -14.01
CA ILE A 174 -0.52 18.51 -14.81
C ILE A 174 0.90 17.90 -14.75
N PRO A 175 2.01 18.68 -14.81
CA PRO A 175 3.36 18.13 -14.67
C PRO A 175 3.58 17.36 -13.36
N ALA A 176 2.90 17.74 -12.27
CA ALA A 176 3.02 17.06 -10.98
C ALA A 176 2.46 15.63 -11.05
N TYR A 177 1.42 15.36 -11.86
CA TYR A 177 0.87 14.02 -12.05
C TYR A 177 1.89 13.11 -12.75
N TYR A 178 2.50 13.58 -13.84
CA TYR A 178 3.55 12.80 -14.53
C TYR A 178 4.78 12.60 -13.64
N PHE A 179 5.18 13.63 -12.88
CA PHE A 179 6.22 13.50 -11.88
C PHE A 179 5.87 12.42 -10.85
N ALA A 180 4.63 12.36 -10.36
CA ALA A 180 4.19 11.34 -9.42
C ALA A 180 4.23 9.93 -10.00
N LEU A 181 3.89 9.75 -11.29
CA LEU A 181 4.01 8.45 -11.96
C LEU A 181 5.48 7.99 -11.97
N VAL A 182 6.39 8.86 -12.42
CA VAL A 182 7.82 8.51 -12.52
C VAL A 182 8.43 8.30 -11.14
N SER A 183 8.21 9.23 -10.22
CA SER A 183 8.77 9.15 -8.85
C SER A 183 8.24 7.93 -8.08
N ASN A 184 6.97 7.53 -8.25
CA ASN A 184 6.45 6.31 -7.62
C ASN A 184 7.23 5.06 -8.05
N ILE A 185 7.55 4.92 -9.35
CA ILE A 185 8.33 3.78 -9.86
C ILE A 185 9.77 3.81 -9.29
N VAL A 186 10.43 4.97 -9.39
CA VAL A 186 11.82 5.13 -8.95
C VAL A 186 11.97 4.83 -7.46
N ILE A 187 11.09 5.38 -6.63
CA ILE A 187 11.14 5.18 -5.18
C ILE A 187 10.82 3.72 -4.81
N ARG A 188 9.91 3.05 -5.53
CA ARG A 188 9.63 1.62 -5.35
C ARG A 188 10.82 0.71 -5.64
N LEU A 189 11.74 1.15 -6.50
CA LEU A 189 13.03 0.47 -6.73
C LEU A 189 14.06 0.74 -5.63
N GLY A 190 13.71 1.45 -4.55
CA GLY A 190 14.61 1.76 -3.44
C GLY A 190 15.26 0.54 -2.78
N TRP A 191 14.67 -0.65 -2.89
CA TRP A 191 15.28 -1.89 -2.41
C TRP A 191 16.61 -2.22 -3.11
N VAL A 192 16.77 -1.83 -4.37
CA VAL A 192 18.00 -2.00 -5.15
C VAL A 192 19.16 -1.23 -4.52
N PHE A 193 18.87 -0.14 -3.81
CA PHE A 193 19.89 0.69 -3.17
C PHE A 193 20.64 -0.03 -2.03
N TYR A 194 20.07 -1.12 -1.48
CA TYR A 194 20.71 -1.94 -0.46
C TYR A 194 21.63 -3.04 -1.01
N ILE A 195 21.70 -3.22 -2.33
CA ILE A 195 22.49 -4.29 -2.98
C ILE A 195 23.99 -3.98 -3.08
N PRO A 196 24.44 -2.76 -3.46
CA PRO A 196 25.87 -2.47 -3.61
C PRO A 196 26.60 -2.52 -2.25
N VAL A 197 27.81 -3.09 -2.22
CA VAL A 197 28.63 -3.12 -0.99
C VAL A 197 29.39 -1.79 -0.81
N GLY A 198 29.89 -1.20 -1.89
CA GLY A 198 30.55 0.11 -1.89
C GLY A 198 29.56 1.28 -1.92
N GLY A 199 30.03 2.48 -1.55
CA GLY A 199 29.25 3.73 -1.58
C GLY A 199 28.84 4.25 -0.19
N PRO A 200 27.73 5.01 -0.09
CA PRO A 200 27.23 5.56 1.17
C PRO A 200 27.02 4.49 2.25
N SER A 201 27.16 4.87 3.53
CA SER A 201 26.93 3.97 4.66
C SER A 201 25.50 3.43 4.68
N PHE A 202 25.30 2.22 5.25
CA PHE A 202 23.98 1.60 5.35
C PHE A 202 22.94 2.50 6.04
N ALA A 203 23.37 3.24 7.07
CA ALA A 203 22.53 4.21 7.77
C ALA A 203 22.08 5.35 6.86
N LEU A 204 22.98 5.92 6.06
CA LEU A 204 22.63 6.99 5.12
C LEU A 204 21.68 6.48 4.03
N ARG A 205 21.91 5.28 3.49
CA ARG A 205 21.00 4.69 2.48
C ARG A 205 19.61 4.48 3.03
N THR A 206 19.54 3.92 4.25
CA THR A 206 18.32 3.72 4.99
C THR A 206 17.56 5.03 5.17
N TRP A 207 18.25 6.09 5.60
CA TRP A 207 17.64 7.40 5.83
C TRP A 207 17.08 8.02 4.54
N LEU A 208 17.84 7.95 3.43
CA LEU A 208 17.40 8.43 2.12
C LEU A 208 16.16 7.67 1.62
N VAL A 209 16.16 6.34 1.71
CA VAL A 209 15.01 5.51 1.32
C VAL A 209 13.79 5.80 2.20
N ALA A 210 13.99 6.04 3.50
CA ALA A 210 12.89 6.38 4.41
C ALA A 210 12.23 7.71 4.04
N ILE A 211 13.01 8.76 3.74
CA ILE A 211 12.46 10.06 3.29
C ILE A 211 11.73 9.90 1.96
N ALA A 212 12.31 9.17 1.02
CA ALA A 212 11.68 8.89 -0.27
C ALA A 212 10.35 8.14 -0.10
N GLU A 213 10.28 7.15 0.80
CA GLU A 213 9.04 6.41 1.09
C GLU A 213 7.97 7.31 1.71
N VAL A 214 8.33 8.22 2.62
CA VAL A 214 7.39 9.21 3.17
C VAL A 214 6.83 10.10 2.06
N PHE A 215 7.69 10.61 1.18
CA PHE A 215 7.28 11.43 0.04
C PHE A 215 6.31 10.68 -0.89
N ARG A 216 6.66 9.44 -1.26
CA ARG A 216 5.81 8.56 -2.09
C ARG A 216 4.45 8.32 -1.44
N ARG A 217 4.40 8.18 -0.12
CA ARG A 217 3.15 7.96 0.61
C ARG A 217 2.28 9.22 0.67
N CYS A 218 2.88 10.40 0.79
CA CYS A 218 2.16 11.66 0.66
C CYS A 218 1.51 11.80 -0.73
N GLN A 219 2.27 11.49 -1.80
CA GLN A 219 1.72 11.45 -3.16
C GLN A 219 0.57 10.45 -3.27
N TRP A 220 0.78 9.21 -2.81
CA TRP A 220 -0.25 8.17 -2.87
C TRP A 220 -1.55 8.60 -2.17
N ASN A 221 -1.46 9.20 -0.98
CA ASN A 221 -2.63 9.68 -0.26
C ASN A 221 -3.39 10.75 -1.04
N PHE A 222 -2.66 11.72 -1.62
CA PHE A 222 -3.26 12.78 -2.42
C PHE A 222 -4.05 12.21 -3.61
N TYR A 223 -3.41 11.40 -4.46
CA TYR A 223 -4.06 10.89 -5.67
C TYR A 223 -5.13 9.83 -5.39
N ARG A 224 -4.98 9.04 -4.32
CA ARG A 224 -6.01 8.09 -3.85
C ARG A 224 -7.27 8.83 -3.40
N LEU A 225 -7.11 9.88 -2.58
CA LEU A 225 -8.24 10.69 -2.10
C LEU A 225 -8.92 11.42 -3.25
N GLU A 226 -8.14 11.96 -4.18
CA GLU A 226 -8.67 12.61 -5.37
C GLU A 226 -9.50 11.62 -6.23
N ASN A 227 -8.98 10.42 -6.46
CA ASN A 227 -9.69 9.37 -7.21
C ASN A 227 -11.00 8.96 -6.51
N GLU A 228 -10.96 8.79 -5.19
CA GLU A 228 -12.15 8.44 -4.40
C GLU A 228 -13.19 9.57 -4.41
N HIS A 229 -12.74 10.83 -4.37
CA HIS A 229 -13.63 11.98 -4.46
C HIS A 229 -14.36 12.02 -5.81
N LEU A 230 -13.63 11.82 -6.92
CA LEU A 230 -14.21 11.75 -8.26
C LEU A 230 -15.21 10.60 -8.38
N GLY A 231 -14.84 9.39 -7.93
CA GLY A 231 -15.73 8.23 -7.95
C GLY A 231 -17.03 8.43 -7.16
N ASN A 232 -16.96 9.08 -5.99
CA ASN A 232 -18.16 9.42 -5.23
C ASN A 232 -19.01 10.49 -5.92
N MET A 233 -18.38 11.54 -6.47
CA MET A 233 -19.07 12.60 -7.21
C MET A 233 -19.82 12.06 -8.44
N ASP A 234 -19.21 11.12 -9.16
CA ASP A 234 -19.84 10.46 -10.31
C ASP A 234 -21.06 9.63 -9.91
N GLN A 235 -20.99 8.88 -8.80
CA GLN A 235 -22.14 8.15 -8.26
C GLN A 235 -23.28 9.09 -7.85
N TYR A 236 -22.97 10.21 -7.17
CA TYR A 236 -23.97 11.22 -6.83
C TYR A 236 -24.58 11.88 -8.07
N ARG A 237 -23.78 12.09 -9.12
CA ARG A 237 -24.25 12.64 -10.39
C ARG A 237 -25.18 11.67 -11.10
N MET A 238 -24.84 10.39 -11.18
CA MET A 238 -25.73 9.36 -11.74
C MET A 238 -27.05 9.27 -10.98
N MET A 239 -27.04 9.33 -9.63
CA MET A 239 -28.28 9.31 -8.85
C MET A 239 -29.16 10.55 -9.04
N LYS A 240 -28.58 11.72 -9.38
CA LYS A 240 -29.34 12.95 -9.68
C LYS A 240 -29.84 13.02 -11.12
N GLU A 241 -29.13 12.41 -12.06
CA GLU A 241 -29.48 12.39 -13.49
C GLU A 241 -30.47 11.27 -13.86
N LEU A 242 -30.72 10.29 -12.98
CA LEU A 242 -31.90 9.44 -13.13
C LEU A 242 -33.15 10.32 -12.97
N PRO A 243 -34.00 10.47 -14.00
CA PRO A 243 -35.31 11.05 -13.76
C PRO A 243 -35.96 10.13 -12.73
N MET A 244 -36.41 10.69 -11.59
CA MET A 244 -37.36 9.96 -10.76
C MET A 244 -38.45 9.52 -11.72
N PHE A 245 -38.63 8.21 -11.90
CA PHE A 245 -39.78 7.67 -12.58
C PHE A 245 -40.99 8.15 -11.78
N TYR A 246 -41.49 9.34 -12.09
CA TYR A 246 -42.83 9.73 -11.72
C TYR A 246 -43.69 8.65 -12.35
N ALA A 247 -44.30 7.83 -11.50
CA ALA A 247 -45.40 7.00 -11.93
C ALA A 247 -46.45 7.96 -12.51
N GLN A 248 -46.50 8.09 -13.82
CA GLN A 248 -47.59 8.75 -14.50
C GLN A 248 -48.78 7.79 -14.51
N ASP A 249 -49.71 8.08 -13.60
CA ASP A 249 -51.17 7.90 -13.65
C ASP A 249 -51.74 6.61 -14.26
N GLU A 250 -52.23 5.71 -13.41
CA GLU A 250 -53.46 4.96 -13.72
C GLU A 250 -54.67 5.82 -13.36
N SER A 251 -55.16 6.52 -14.37
CA SER A 251 -56.55 6.91 -14.61
C SER A 251 -57.61 6.43 -13.61
N ALA A 252 -58.00 7.29 -12.67
CA ALA A 252 -59.33 7.26 -12.07
C ALA A 252 -60.24 8.25 -12.83
N ALA A 253 -60.80 7.80 -13.95
CA ALA A 253 -61.88 8.51 -14.63
C ALA A 253 -63.16 8.49 -13.76
N PRO A 254 -63.94 9.58 -13.68
CA PRO A 254 -65.20 9.57 -12.96
C PRO A 254 -66.24 8.81 -13.78
N LYS A 255 -66.90 7.81 -13.17
CA LYS A 255 -68.14 7.25 -13.71
C LYS A 255 -69.29 8.18 -13.33
N ALA A 256 -69.94 8.72 -14.34
CA ALA A 256 -71.23 9.38 -14.23
C ALA A 256 -72.30 8.40 -13.73
N GLY A 257 -73.18 8.89 -12.87
CA GLY A 257 -74.38 8.25 -12.34
C GLY A 257 -75.13 9.25 -11.48
#